data_AF-A0A6C0AWY2-F1
#
_entry.id   AF-A0A6C0AWY2-F1
#
_cell.length_a   1.000
_cell.length_b   1.000
_cell.length_c   1.000
_cell.angle_alpha   90.00
_cell.angle_beta   90.00
_cell.angle_gamma   90.00
#
_symmetry.space_group_name_H-M   'P 1'
#
loop_
_entity.id
_entity.type
_entity.pdbx_description
1 polymer ?
#
loop_
_entity_poly.entity_id
_entity_poly.type
_entity_poly.pdbx_seq_one_letter_code
_entity_poly.pdbx_strand_id
1 'polypeptide(L)'
;MSECLLTFFFQNKLWFRGKNQKQRCIDERIRLYGNKGIVISKNEFRSVKQASAVFENPSELYDYIKQTPQNMRCFYEIIEYNSKLYFDIESNDCLLDLTEVLQHLYAILKLLYNIYPSIRHVLSAHRFDKKSWHIIFPEYSISPEEREKLSNYLKKFANPYVDWRVYNKNQPYRLCGCYKSDDFYSKLHLNDDNGDVIFHYDLNTFVDTMVTQTHIGALPLKYKNVINQ
;
A
#
# COMPACT_ATOMS: atom_id res chain seq x y z
N MET A 1 21.92 29.62 8.58
CA MET A 1 21.01 28.70 7.88
C MET A 1 21.56 27.30 8.08
N SER A 2 20.87 26.45 8.84
CA SER A 2 21.30 25.07 9.11
C SER A 2 21.28 24.28 7.81
N GLU A 3 22.41 23.73 7.37
CA GLU A 3 22.46 22.69 6.36
C GLU A 3 21.61 21.51 6.86
N CYS A 4 20.41 21.37 6.32
CA CYS A 4 19.56 20.23 6.64
C CYS A 4 20.18 19.02 5.93
N LEU A 5 20.88 18.17 6.68
CA LEU A 5 21.46 16.92 6.17
C LEU A 5 20.42 16.18 5.31
N LEU A 6 20.69 16.09 4.00
CA LEU A 6 19.79 15.47 3.02
C LEU A 6 19.79 13.95 3.11
N THR A 7 20.68 13.38 3.91
CA THR A 7 20.76 11.96 4.22
C THR A 7 21.10 11.73 5.69
N PHE A 8 20.73 10.57 6.22
CA PHE A 8 21.14 10.11 7.55
C PHE A 8 21.12 8.58 7.61
N PHE A 9 21.80 8.00 8.60
CA PHE A 9 21.73 6.56 8.86
C PHE A 9 20.79 6.26 10.04
N PHE A 10 19.94 5.26 9.89
CA PHE A 10 19.11 4.73 10.96
C PHE A 10 19.05 3.21 10.83
N GLN A 11 19.39 2.51 11.91
CA GLN A 11 19.50 1.04 11.96
C GLN A 11 20.29 0.47 10.76
N ASN A 12 21.47 1.03 10.49
CA ASN A 12 22.36 0.64 9.39
C ASN A 12 21.79 0.81 7.98
N LYS A 13 20.70 1.56 7.82
CA LYS A 13 20.16 1.94 6.50
C LYS A 13 20.37 3.41 6.22
N LEU A 14 20.74 3.72 4.98
CA LEU A 14 20.84 5.08 4.46
C LEU A 14 19.43 5.58 4.12
N TRP A 15 19.08 6.73 4.68
CA TRP A 15 17.80 7.40 4.48
C TRP A 15 18.01 8.76 3.82
N PHE A 16 17.17 9.07 2.83
CA PHE A 16 17.11 10.37 2.14
C PHE A 16 16.02 11.25 2.75
N ARG A 17 16.30 12.54 2.97
CA ARG A 17 15.38 13.53 3.57
C ARG A 17 15.23 14.80 2.75
N GLY A 18 14.12 15.51 2.94
CA GLY A 18 13.87 16.82 2.33
C GLY A 18 13.11 16.74 1.01
N LYS A 19 13.23 17.79 0.19
CA LYS A 19 12.55 17.84 -1.12
C LYS A 19 13.06 16.72 -2.03
N ASN A 20 12.16 16.13 -2.82
CA ASN A 20 12.45 15.07 -3.80
C ASN A 20 13.07 13.80 -3.21
N GLN A 21 12.95 13.59 -1.89
CA GLN A 21 13.58 12.47 -1.19
C GLN A 21 13.18 11.09 -1.77
N LYS A 22 11.90 10.93 -2.17
CA LYS A 22 11.41 9.72 -2.86
C LYS A 22 12.13 9.49 -4.18
N GLN A 23 12.25 10.52 -5.02
CA GLN A 23 12.87 10.40 -6.34
C GLN A 23 14.35 10.03 -6.22
N ARG A 24 15.11 10.66 -5.31
CA ARG A 24 16.51 10.26 -5.08
C ARG A 24 16.64 8.82 -4.61
N CYS A 25 15.71 8.37 -3.78
CA CYS A 25 15.68 6.98 -3.33
C CYS A 25 15.35 6.01 -4.47
N ILE A 26 14.46 6.40 -5.39
CA ILE A 26 14.15 5.66 -6.62
C ILE A 26 15.37 5.57 -7.53
N ASP A 27 16.06 6.70 -7.75
CA ASP A 27 17.27 6.76 -8.57
C ASP A 27 18.38 5.87 -7.98
N GLU A 28 18.54 5.88 -6.66
CA GLU A 28 19.48 5.03 -5.95
C GLU A 28 19.12 3.54 -6.07
N ARG A 29 17.84 3.20 -5.98
CA ARG A 29 17.35 1.84 -6.18
C ARG A 29 17.59 1.35 -7.61
N ILE A 30 17.40 2.21 -8.62
CA ILE A 30 17.76 1.91 -10.02
C ILE A 30 19.27 1.60 -10.11
N ARG A 31 20.10 2.45 -9.50
CA ARG A 31 21.56 2.33 -9.54
C ARG A 31 22.07 1.05 -8.88
N LEU A 32 21.51 0.68 -7.74
CA LEU A 32 21.98 -0.47 -6.94
C LEU A 32 21.38 -1.79 -7.41
N TYR A 33 20.08 -1.82 -7.73
CA TYR A 33 19.30 -3.05 -7.87
C TYR A 33 18.47 -3.12 -9.16
N GLY A 34 18.60 -2.14 -10.05
CA GLY A 34 17.73 -2.01 -11.22
C GLY A 34 16.27 -2.03 -10.77
N ASN A 35 15.45 -2.92 -11.36
CA ASN A 35 14.03 -3.02 -11.03
C ASN A 35 13.67 -3.92 -9.84
N LYS A 36 14.64 -4.50 -9.13
CA LYS A 36 14.41 -5.57 -8.13
C LYS A 36 14.42 -5.10 -6.67
N GLY A 37 14.86 -3.88 -6.40
CA GLY A 37 14.85 -3.29 -5.05
C GLY A 37 13.51 -2.66 -4.64
N ILE A 38 13.36 -2.38 -3.35
CA ILE A 38 12.16 -1.78 -2.77
C ILE A 38 12.48 -0.38 -2.25
N VAL A 39 11.62 0.58 -2.59
CA VAL A 39 11.65 1.92 -1.98
C VAL A 39 10.56 2.02 -0.94
N ILE A 40 10.94 2.40 0.28
CA ILE A 40 9.97 2.75 1.32
C ILE A 40 10.09 4.23 1.69
N SER A 41 9.00 4.79 2.20
CA SER A 41 9.01 6.03 2.97
C SER A 41 8.73 5.74 4.44
N LYS A 42 9.25 6.60 5.30
CA LYS A 42 8.98 6.62 6.73
C LYS A 42 8.59 8.03 7.12
N ASN A 43 7.47 8.16 7.84
CA ASN A 43 7.17 9.40 8.54
C ASN A 43 7.90 9.43 9.90
N GLU A 44 8.42 10.59 10.26
CA GLU A 44 8.88 10.83 11.62
C GLU A 44 7.69 10.86 12.59
N PHE A 45 7.88 10.34 13.81
CA PHE A 45 6.80 10.27 14.79
C PHE A 45 6.28 11.67 15.09
N ARG A 46 4.95 11.85 15.00
CA ARG A 46 4.24 13.13 15.16
C ARG A 46 4.79 14.25 14.26
N SER A 47 5.27 13.92 13.07
CA SER A 47 5.88 14.87 12.15
C SER A 47 5.44 14.61 10.71
N VAL A 48 5.29 15.69 9.95
CA VAL A 48 5.05 15.64 8.50
C VAL A 48 6.32 15.36 7.70
N LYS A 49 7.49 15.35 8.37
CA LYS A 49 8.76 15.05 7.73
C LYS A 49 8.80 13.58 7.33
N GLN A 50 9.19 13.36 6.08
CA GLN A 50 9.38 12.03 5.52
C GLN A 50 10.84 11.82 5.15
N ALA A 51 11.25 10.56 5.28
CA ALA A 51 12.48 10.06 4.72
C ALA A 51 12.21 8.79 3.91
N SER A 52 13.07 8.44 2.96
CA SER A 52 12.98 7.20 2.18
C SER A 52 14.28 6.45 2.22
N ALA A 53 14.18 5.13 2.14
CA ALA A 53 15.31 4.23 2.08
C ALA A 53 15.04 3.13 1.04
N VAL A 54 16.15 2.58 0.52
CA VAL A 54 16.15 1.45 -0.39
C VAL A 54 16.46 0.18 0.38
N PHE A 55 15.74 -0.89 0.05
CA PHE A 55 15.98 -2.25 0.51
C PHE A 55 16.23 -3.14 -0.69
N GLU A 56 17.13 -4.10 -0.56
CA GLU A 56 17.50 -5.00 -1.65
C GLU A 56 16.35 -5.92 -2.02
N ASN A 57 15.66 -6.47 -1.02
CA ASN A 57 14.60 -7.45 -1.19
C ASN A 57 13.60 -7.42 -0.02
N PRO A 58 12.44 -8.09 -0.14
CA PRO A 58 11.43 -8.06 0.91
C PRO A 58 11.86 -8.70 2.23
N SER A 59 12.76 -9.69 2.20
CA SER A 59 13.28 -10.33 3.42
C SER A 59 14.04 -9.33 4.29
N GLU A 60 14.93 -8.57 3.67
CA GLU A 60 15.70 -7.54 4.36
C GLU A 60 14.77 -6.47 4.98
N LEU A 61 13.75 -6.04 4.24
CA LEU A 61 12.76 -5.09 4.72
C LEU A 61 11.93 -5.65 5.89
N TYR A 62 11.51 -6.91 5.79
CA TYR A 62 10.74 -7.59 6.83
C TYR A 62 11.51 -7.67 8.15
N ASP A 63 12.77 -8.10 8.10
CA ASP A 63 13.64 -8.19 9.28
C ASP A 63 13.87 -6.81 9.89
N TYR A 64 14.11 -5.80 9.06
CA TYR A 64 14.27 -4.42 9.48
C TYR A 64 13.03 -3.89 10.23
N ILE A 65 11.82 -4.14 9.70
CA ILE A 65 10.57 -3.73 10.36
C ILE A 65 10.37 -4.47 11.68
N LYS A 66 10.68 -5.77 11.74
CA LYS A 66 10.55 -6.57 12.97
C LYS A 66 11.50 -6.08 14.07
N GLN A 67 12.72 -5.67 13.71
CA GLN A 67 13.70 -5.11 14.63
C GLN A 67 13.41 -3.65 15.02
N THR A 68 12.61 -2.92 14.22
CA THR A 68 12.19 -1.56 14.56
C THR A 68 11.18 -1.59 15.73
N PRO A 69 11.33 -0.76 16.77
CA PRO A 69 10.32 -0.63 17.83
C PRO A 69 8.94 -0.26 17.29
N GLN A 70 7.86 -0.82 17.83
CA GLN A 70 6.50 -0.66 17.29
C GLN A 70 6.08 0.80 17.11
N ASN A 71 6.35 1.65 18.10
CA ASN A 71 6.07 3.09 18.07
C ASN A 71 6.82 3.88 16.99
N MET A 72 7.80 3.26 16.32
CA MET A 72 8.58 3.87 15.24
C MET A 72 8.24 3.31 13.85
N ARG A 73 7.37 2.29 13.76
CA ARG A 73 6.99 1.60 12.50
C ARG A 73 6.01 2.40 11.66
N CYS A 74 6.41 3.58 11.21
CA CYS A 74 5.59 4.43 10.34
C CYS A 74 6.03 4.28 8.87
N PHE A 75 6.09 3.03 8.39
CA PHE A 75 6.65 2.68 7.08
C PHE A 75 5.57 2.49 6.01
N TYR A 76 5.91 2.92 4.80
CA TYR A 76 5.07 2.89 3.62
C TYR A 76 5.90 2.40 2.44
N GLU A 77 5.41 1.46 1.64
CA GLU A 77 6.00 1.19 0.33
C GLU A 77 5.68 2.31 -0.66
N ILE A 78 6.55 2.55 -1.64
CA ILE A 78 6.32 3.53 -2.69
C ILE A 78 5.93 2.81 -3.99
N ILE A 79 4.72 3.07 -4.47
CA ILE A 79 4.20 2.41 -5.66
C ILE A 79 4.65 3.14 -6.93
N GLU A 80 5.72 2.65 -7.53
CA GLU A 80 6.37 3.26 -8.71
C GLU A 80 5.80 2.77 -10.04
N TYR A 81 5.58 1.45 -10.17
CA TYR A 81 5.30 0.78 -11.44
C TYR A 81 3.99 -0.01 -11.38
N ASN A 82 3.92 -1.15 -12.09
CA ASN A 82 2.86 -2.13 -11.89
C ASN A 82 2.81 -2.53 -10.42
N SER A 83 1.60 -2.68 -9.91
CA SER A 83 1.34 -3.15 -8.56
C SER A 83 0.37 -4.31 -8.62
N LYS A 84 0.17 -5.00 -7.50
CA LYS A 84 -1.05 -5.79 -7.29
C LYS A 84 -2.27 -4.89 -7.46
N LEU A 85 -3.43 -5.47 -7.78
CA LEU A 85 -4.69 -4.73 -7.64
C LEU A 85 -4.97 -4.50 -6.15
N TYR A 86 -5.21 -3.26 -5.75
CA TYR A 86 -5.48 -2.90 -4.36
C TYR A 86 -6.57 -1.83 -4.27
N PHE A 87 -7.24 -1.76 -3.13
CA PHE A 87 -8.20 -0.73 -2.77
C PHE A 87 -7.89 -0.22 -1.37
N ASP A 88 -8.07 1.07 -1.15
CA ASP A 88 -8.06 1.69 0.17
C ASP A 88 -9.49 2.13 0.49
N ILE A 89 -10.01 1.63 1.60
CA ILE A 89 -11.37 1.88 2.07
C ILE A 89 -11.26 2.70 3.34
N GLU A 90 -11.93 3.85 3.38
CA GLU A 90 -12.02 4.69 4.57
C GLU A 90 -13.45 5.24 4.68
N SER A 91 -14.14 4.96 5.79
CA SER A 91 -15.49 5.47 6.05
C SER A 91 -15.67 5.85 7.51
N ASN A 92 -16.37 6.96 7.74
CA ASN A 92 -16.83 7.34 9.09
C ASN A 92 -18.14 6.64 9.47
N ASP A 93 -18.76 5.90 8.54
CA ASP A 93 -19.88 5.03 8.84
C ASP A 93 -19.36 3.77 9.56
N CYS A 94 -19.61 3.71 10.87
CA CYS A 94 -19.19 2.59 11.70
C CYS A 94 -19.99 1.30 11.44
N LEU A 95 -21.12 1.39 10.74
CA LEU A 95 -21.97 0.26 10.35
C LEU A 95 -21.57 -0.34 9.00
N LEU A 96 -20.64 0.29 8.27
CA LEU A 96 -20.17 -0.23 6.99
C LEU A 96 -19.65 -1.66 7.17
N ASP A 97 -20.23 -2.58 6.39
CA ASP A 97 -19.90 -4.00 6.43
C ASP A 97 -18.89 -4.37 5.32
N LEU A 98 -17.90 -5.20 5.68
CA LEU A 98 -16.87 -5.62 4.74
C LEU A 98 -17.45 -6.45 3.59
N THR A 99 -18.50 -7.25 3.83
CA THR A 99 -19.14 -8.08 2.81
C THR A 99 -19.78 -7.22 1.74
N GLU A 100 -20.50 -6.16 2.13
CA GLU A 100 -21.12 -5.21 1.21
C GLU A 100 -20.05 -4.48 0.37
N VAL A 101 -18.97 -4.04 1.01
CA VAL A 101 -17.82 -3.43 0.33
C VAL A 101 -17.25 -4.40 -0.70
N LEU A 102 -16.98 -5.65 -0.33
CA LEU A 102 -16.42 -6.66 -1.23
C LEU A 102 -17.36 -6.97 -2.40
N GLN A 103 -18.66 -7.10 -2.15
CA GLN A 103 -19.65 -7.32 -3.21
C GLN A 103 -19.65 -6.18 -4.23
N HIS A 104 -19.60 -4.93 -3.75
CA HIS A 104 -19.52 -3.77 -4.65
C HIS A 104 -18.20 -3.75 -5.42
N LEU A 105 -17.06 -3.98 -4.77
CA LEU A 105 -15.77 -4.06 -5.45
C LEU A 105 -15.76 -5.15 -6.51
N TYR A 106 -16.34 -6.33 -6.24
CA TYR A 106 -16.45 -7.41 -7.21
C TYR A 106 -17.33 -7.04 -8.40
N ALA A 107 -18.43 -6.32 -8.18
CA ALA A 107 -19.26 -5.80 -9.26
C ALA A 107 -18.47 -4.82 -10.16
N ILE A 108 -17.68 -3.92 -9.56
CA ILE A 108 -16.80 -3.00 -10.29
C ILE A 108 -15.76 -3.79 -11.10
N LEU A 109 -15.08 -4.75 -10.49
CA LEU A 109 -14.05 -5.54 -11.16
C LEU A 109 -14.62 -6.39 -12.29
N LYS A 110 -15.81 -6.96 -12.11
CA LYS A 110 -16.55 -7.68 -13.15
C LYS A 110 -16.92 -6.75 -14.30
N LEU A 111 -17.41 -5.55 -14.01
CA LEU A 111 -17.79 -4.58 -15.03
C LEU A 111 -16.56 -4.10 -15.82
N LEU A 112 -15.51 -3.64 -15.14
CA LEU A 112 -14.38 -2.96 -15.78
C LEU A 112 -13.39 -3.92 -16.44
N TYR A 113 -13.19 -5.09 -15.84
CA TYR A 113 -12.13 -6.02 -16.24
C TYR A 113 -12.64 -7.42 -16.59
N ASN A 114 -13.92 -7.72 -16.31
CA ASN A 114 -14.51 -9.05 -16.45
C ASN A 114 -13.76 -10.13 -15.65
N ILE A 115 -13.40 -9.81 -14.42
CA ILE A 115 -12.71 -10.72 -13.49
C ILE A 115 -13.56 -10.99 -12.24
N TYR A 116 -13.23 -12.06 -11.53
CA TYR A 116 -13.77 -12.39 -10.21
C TYR A 116 -12.63 -12.96 -9.36
N PRO A 117 -12.02 -12.17 -8.47
CA PRO A 117 -10.87 -12.61 -7.68
C PRO A 117 -11.21 -13.81 -6.79
N SER A 118 -10.28 -14.76 -6.71
CA SER A 118 -10.42 -15.96 -5.88
C SER A 118 -9.69 -15.82 -4.54
N ILE A 119 -8.61 -15.02 -4.53
CA ILE A 119 -7.76 -14.75 -3.38
C ILE A 119 -7.80 -13.26 -3.07
N ARG A 120 -7.91 -12.93 -1.77
CA ARG A 120 -7.77 -11.56 -1.26
C ARG A 120 -7.00 -11.54 0.04
N HIS A 121 -6.32 -10.43 0.31
CA HIS A 121 -5.84 -10.08 1.63
C HIS A 121 -6.55 -8.82 2.10
N VAL A 122 -7.07 -8.86 3.32
CA VAL A 122 -7.70 -7.71 3.96
C VAL A 122 -6.84 -7.29 5.13
N LEU A 123 -6.44 -6.01 5.15
CA LEU A 123 -5.80 -5.42 6.31
C LEU A 123 -6.68 -4.33 6.89
N SER A 124 -6.95 -4.36 8.19
CA SER A 124 -7.78 -3.38 8.88
C SER A 124 -6.98 -2.48 9.80
N ALA A 125 -7.45 -1.23 9.94
CA ALA A 125 -6.94 -0.25 10.90
C ALA A 125 -8.12 0.53 11.51
N HIS A 126 -9.09 -0.22 12.03
CA HIS A 126 -10.32 0.33 12.58
C HIS A 126 -10.08 1.26 13.77
N ARG A 127 -10.84 2.34 13.82
CA ARG A 127 -11.02 3.19 15.00
C ARG A 127 -12.49 3.11 15.43
N PHE A 128 -12.78 3.63 16.62
CA PHE A 128 -14.15 3.67 17.14
C PHE A 128 -15.12 4.45 16.23
N ASP A 129 -14.61 5.45 15.51
CA ASP A 129 -15.35 6.35 14.62
C ASP A 129 -15.07 6.12 13.13
N LYS A 130 -14.24 5.13 12.79
CA LYS A 130 -13.76 4.94 11.42
C LYS A 130 -13.53 3.48 11.06
N LYS A 131 -14.14 3.05 9.96
CA LYS A 131 -13.77 1.82 9.25
C LYS A 131 -12.65 2.10 8.25
N SER A 132 -11.64 1.23 8.24
CA SER A 132 -10.49 1.36 7.34
C SER A 132 -10.01 -0.02 6.95
N TRP A 133 -9.96 -0.28 5.64
CA TRP A 133 -9.43 -1.52 5.08
C TRP A 133 -8.51 -1.23 3.91
N HIS A 134 -7.40 -1.95 3.85
CA HIS A 134 -6.64 -2.17 2.64
C HIS A 134 -7.05 -3.54 2.09
N ILE A 135 -7.55 -3.60 0.86
CA ILE A 135 -7.97 -4.85 0.21
C ILE A 135 -7.04 -5.08 -0.98
N ILE A 136 -6.37 -6.22 -1.00
CA ILE A 136 -5.33 -6.55 -2.00
C ILE A 136 -5.70 -7.85 -2.69
N PHE A 137 -5.67 -7.85 -4.02
CA PHE A 137 -5.92 -9.02 -4.86
C PHE A 137 -4.61 -9.45 -5.53
N PRO A 138 -3.87 -10.40 -4.94
CA PRO A 138 -2.50 -10.74 -5.36
C PRO A 138 -2.42 -11.39 -6.74
N GLU A 139 -3.51 -12.02 -7.20
CA GLU A 139 -3.59 -12.70 -8.50
C GLU A 139 -3.54 -11.75 -9.70
N TYR A 140 -3.74 -10.44 -9.49
CA TYR A 140 -3.83 -9.46 -10.56
C TYR A 140 -2.76 -8.40 -10.43
N SER A 141 -2.22 -7.96 -11.57
CA SER A 141 -1.36 -6.79 -11.65
C SER A 141 -2.06 -5.66 -12.40
N ILE A 142 -1.85 -4.42 -11.95
CA ILE A 142 -2.44 -3.22 -12.54
C ILE A 142 -1.34 -2.22 -12.88
N SER A 143 -1.35 -1.70 -14.11
CA SER A 143 -0.36 -0.72 -14.58
C SER A 143 -0.71 0.69 -14.09
N PRO A 144 0.23 1.65 -14.13
CA PRO A 144 -0.07 3.06 -13.82
C PRO A 144 -1.23 3.64 -14.64
N GLU A 145 -1.31 3.34 -15.93
CA GLU A 145 -2.38 3.81 -16.82
C GLU A 145 -3.74 3.22 -16.43
N GLU A 146 -3.76 1.94 -16.05
CA GLU A 146 -4.98 1.26 -15.62
C GLU A 146 -5.43 1.71 -14.23
N ARG A 147 -4.49 2.05 -13.34
CA ARG A 147 -4.78 2.69 -12.04
C ARG A 147 -5.44 4.04 -12.20
N GLU A 148 -5.02 4.84 -13.18
CA GLU A 148 -5.65 6.13 -13.48
C GLU A 148 -7.10 5.96 -13.95
N LYS A 149 -7.35 5.01 -14.87
CA LYS A 149 -8.72 4.68 -15.32
C LYS A 149 -9.61 4.23 -14.15
N LEU A 150 -9.11 3.32 -13.31
CA LEU A 150 -9.80 2.84 -12.13
C LEU A 150 -10.11 4.00 -11.17
N SER A 151 -9.13 4.86 -10.88
CA SER A 151 -9.28 6.03 -10.03
C SER A 151 -10.41 6.95 -10.51
N ASN A 152 -10.44 7.26 -11.81
CA ASN A 152 -11.48 8.10 -12.41
C ASN A 152 -12.88 7.47 -12.28
N TYR A 153 -12.99 6.15 -12.45
CA TYR A 153 -14.25 5.44 -12.27
C TYR A 153 -14.70 5.47 -10.78
N LEU A 154 -13.81 5.11 -9.86
CA LEU A 154 -14.09 5.04 -8.43
C LEU A 154 -14.52 6.40 -7.86
N LYS A 155 -13.88 7.49 -8.31
CA LYS A 155 -14.25 8.86 -7.94
C LYS A 155 -15.73 9.17 -8.22
N LYS A 156 -16.29 8.59 -9.29
CA LYS A 156 -17.65 8.86 -9.74
C LYS A 156 -18.68 7.89 -9.16
N PHE A 157 -18.30 6.62 -8.93
CA PHE A 157 -19.26 5.55 -8.64
C PHE A 157 -19.04 4.81 -7.31
N ALA A 158 -17.89 5.00 -6.64
CA ALA A 158 -17.56 4.30 -5.39
C ALA A 158 -17.25 5.25 -4.21
N ASN A 159 -17.68 6.50 -4.33
CA ASN A 159 -17.73 7.49 -3.26
C ASN A 159 -18.99 7.18 -2.39
N PRO A 160 -18.94 7.11 -1.04
CA PRO A 160 -17.99 7.81 -0.18
C PRO A 160 -16.78 7.02 0.34
N TYR A 161 -16.75 5.69 0.22
CA TYR A 161 -15.85 4.89 1.06
C TYR A 161 -14.56 4.40 0.38
N VAL A 162 -14.46 4.38 -0.95
CA VAL A 162 -13.21 4.02 -1.63
C VAL A 162 -12.35 5.28 -1.83
N ASP A 163 -11.16 5.33 -1.24
CA ASP A 163 -10.24 6.44 -1.47
C ASP A 163 -9.56 6.32 -2.84
N TRP A 164 -10.15 6.93 -3.85
CA TRP A 164 -9.63 6.96 -5.21
C TRP A 164 -8.32 7.76 -5.35
N ARG A 165 -7.88 8.51 -4.34
CA ARG A 165 -6.65 9.33 -4.40
C ARG A 165 -5.38 8.51 -4.19
N VAL A 166 -5.50 7.22 -3.87
CA VAL A 166 -4.34 6.32 -3.67
C VAL A 166 -3.72 5.82 -4.98
N TYR A 167 -4.15 6.32 -6.14
CA TYR A 167 -3.65 5.92 -7.45
C TYR A 167 -2.71 6.95 -8.09
N ASN A 168 -2.07 7.79 -7.26
CA ASN A 168 -1.10 8.78 -7.71
C ASN A 168 0.29 8.17 -7.98
N LYS A 169 1.11 8.86 -8.77
CA LYS A 169 2.52 8.50 -8.99
C LYS A 169 3.30 8.51 -7.67
N ASN A 170 4.11 7.47 -7.44
CA ASN A 170 4.93 7.30 -6.22
C ASN A 170 4.10 7.41 -4.93
N GLN A 171 2.87 6.88 -4.97
CA GLN A 171 1.96 6.84 -3.83
C GLN A 171 2.60 6.05 -2.68
N PRO A 172 2.71 6.63 -1.47
CA PRO A 172 2.98 5.86 -0.26
C PRO A 172 1.77 5.00 0.09
N TYR A 173 2.00 3.71 0.30
CA TYR A 173 0.99 2.77 0.77
C TYR A 173 1.50 2.08 2.02
N ARG A 174 0.70 2.07 3.08
CA ARG A 174 1.18 1.67 4.41
C ARG A 174 1.40 0.16 4.45
N LEU A 175 2.56 -0.25 4.98
CA LEU A 175 2.92 -1.66 5.12
C LEU A 175 2.16 -2.35 6.26
N CYS A 176 1.94 -3.66 6.13
CA CYS A 176 1.36 -4.49 7.19
C CYS A 176 2.17 -4.37 8.49
N GLY A 177 1.48 -4.20 9.62
CA GLY A 177 2.07 -4.03 10.95
C GLY A 177 2.64 -2.64 11.23
N CYS A 178 2.43 -1.67 10.33
CA CYS A 178 2.86 -0.29 10.47
C CYS A 178 1.71 0.66 10.85
N TYR A 179 2.07 1.85 11.35
CA TYR A 179 1.18 2.86 11.91
C TYR A 179 1.18 4.14 11.05
N LYS A 180 0.16 4.99 11.20
CA LYS A 180 0.23 6.42 10.87
C LYS A 180 1.10 7.12 11.92
N SER A 181 1.87 8.12 11.51
CA SER A 181 2.85 8.80 12.37
C SER A 181 2.28 9.54 13.57
N ASP A 182 1.02 9.90 13.50
CA ASP A 182 0.27 10.69 14.48
C ASP A 182 -0.73 9.84 15.27
N ASP A 183 -0.86 8.54 14.98
CA ASP A 183 -1.87 7.68 15.61
C ASP A 183 -1.37 6.26 15.91
N PHE A 184 -1.19 5.97 17.20
CA PHE A 184 -0.76 4.65 17.68
C PHE A 184 -1.85 3.58 17.56
N TYR A 185 -3.13 3.95 17.44
CA TYR A 185 -4.23 2.99 17.25
C TYR A 185 -4.40 2.58 15.79
N SER A 186 -3.73 3.27 14.86
CA SER A 186 -3.87 3.02 13.43
C SER A 186 -3.07 1.83 12.90
N LYS A 187 -2.56 0.92 13.75
CA LYS A 187 -1.76 -0.20 13.24
C LYS A 187 -2.55 -0.94 12.16
N LEU A 188 -1.91 -1.21 11.03
CA LEU A 188 -2.51 -1.98 9.95
C LEU A 188 -2.34 -3.48 10.27
N HIS A 189 -3.45 -4.14 10.58
CA HIS A 189 -3.51 -5.54 10.95
C HIS A 189 -3.98 -6.39 9.79
N LEU A 190 -3.36 -7.54 9.55
CA LEU A 190 -3.92 -8.53 8.63
C LEU A 190 -5.14 -9.19 9.26
N ASN A 191 -6.17 -9.47 8.46
CA ASN A 191 -7.34 -10.23 8.85
C ASN A 191 -7.38 -11.57 8.10
N ASP A 192 -7.88 -12.62 8.76
CA ASP A 192 -8.22 -13.87 8.09
C ASP A 192 -9.59 -13.78 7.37
N ASP A 193 -10.02 -14.87 6.75
CA ASP A 193 -11.30 -14.93 6.03
C ASP A 193 -12.53 -14.80 6.93
N ASN A 194 -12.39 -15.08 8.23
CA ASN A 194 -13.44 -14.88 9.24
C ASN A 194 -13.47 -13.44 9.77
N GLY A 195 -12.50 -12.60 9.35
CA GLY A 195 -12.34 -11.24 9.83
C GLY A 195 -11.51 -11.11 11.10
N ASP A 196 -10.95 -12.20 11.62
CA ASP A 196 -10.14 -12.21 12.83
C ASP A 196 -8.75 -11.62 12.57
N VAL A 197 -8.24 -10.87 13.55
CA VAL A 197 -6.94 -10.21 13.45
C VAL A 197 -5.80 -11.23 13.60
N ILE A 198 -4.93 -11.30 12.60
CA ILE A 198 -3.70 -12.08 12.61
C ILE A 198 -2.57 -11.22 13.22
N PHE A 199 -2.11 -11.61 14.42
CA PHE A 199 -1.03 -10.89 15.12
C PHE A 199 0.38 -11.32 14.69
N HIS A 200 0.52 -12.55 14.19
CA HIS A 200 1.77 -13.15 13.75
C HIS A 200 1.64 -13.65 12.31
N TYR A 201 2.49 -13.12 11.44
CA TYR A 201 2.56 -13.49 10.03
C TYR A 201 4.04 -13.61 9.63
N ASP A 202 4.32 -14.54 8.72
CA ASP A 202 5.66 -14.84 8.20
C ASP A 202 6.07 -13.88 7.08
N LEU A 203 7.24 -14.13 6.49
CA LEU A 203 7.77 -13.34 5.38
C LEU A 203 6.87 -13.43 4.14
N ASN A 204 6.39 -14.62 3.78
CA ASN A 204 5.57 -14.82 2.59
C ASN A 204 4.28 -14.02 2.69
N THR A 205 3.59 -14.12 3.82
CA THR A 205 2.38 -13.34 4.11
C THR A 205 2.66 -11.84 4.06
N PHE A 206 3.81 -11.38 4.58
CA PHE A 206 4.19 -9.98 4.47
C PHE A 206 4.35 -9.53 3.01
N VAL A 207 5.05 -10.32 2.18
CA VAL A 207 5.22 -10.06 0.75
C VAL A 207 3.88 -10.03 0.03
N ASP A 208 2.95 -10.93 0.38
CA ASP A 208 1.62 -11.00 -0.21
C ASP A 208 0.81 -9.72 0.05
N THR A 209 1.03 -9.08 1.20
CA THR A 209 0.44 -7.77 1.54
C THR A 209 1.17 -6.56 0.94
N MET A 210 2.37 -6.73 0.37
CA MET A 210 3.06 -5.64 -0.33
C MET A 210 2.51 -5.49 -1.75
N VAL A 211 1.93 -4.34 -2.07
CA VAL A 211 1.33 -4.11 -3.39
C VAL A 211 2.39 -3.94 -4.49
N THR A 212 3.62 -3.56 -4.14
CA THR A 212 4.75 -3.46 -5.08
C THR A 212 5.35 -4.81 -5.47
N GLN A 213 5.03 -5.89 -4.75
CA GLN A 213 5.61 -7.22 -4.97
C GLN A 213 4.66 -8.12 -5.76
N THR A 214 4.48 -7.85 -7.06
CA THR A 214 3.60 -8.65 -7.93
C THR A 214 4.11 -10.09 -8.09
N HIS A 215 3.20 -11.06 -8.01
CA HIS A 215 3.56 -12.48 -8.22
C HIS A 215 3.98 -12.75 -9.66
N ILE A 216 4.92 -13.68 -9.82
CA ILE A 216 5.21 -14.28 -11.12
C ILE A 216 3.94 -15.04 -11.54
N GLY A 217 3.32 -14.59 -12.64
CA GLY A 217 2.04 -15.13 -13.12
C GLY A 217 0.81 -14.29 -12.77
N ALA A 218 0.95 -13.16 -12.06
CA ALA A 218 -0.15 -12.24 -11.83
C ALA A 218 -0.74 -11.74 -13.17
N LEU A 219 -2.05 -11.84 -13.33
CA LEU A 219 -2.75 -11.51 -14.56
C LEU A 219 -2.80 -9.99 -14.74
N PRO A 220 -2.24 -9.42 -15.82
CA PRO A 220 -2.30 -7.99 -16.05
C PRO A 220 -3.71 -7.55 -16.41
N LEU A 221 -4.23 -6.58 -15.66
CA LEU A 221 -5.53 -5.99 -15.93
C LEU A 221 -5.48 -5.10 -17.16
N LYS A 222 -6.56 -5.17 -17.95
CA LYS A 222 -6.81 -4.28 -19.07
C LYS A 222 -8.25 -3.87 -19.06
N TYR A 223 -8.50 -2.58 -18.93
CA TYR A 223 -9.84 -2.00 -18.96
C TYR A 223 -10.57 -2.45 -20.23
N LYS A 224 -11.76 -3.02 -20.07
CA LYS A 224 -12.65 -3.25 -21.20
C LYS A 224 -13.45 -1.97 -21.39
N ASN A 225 -13.43 -1.39 -22.60
CA ASN A 225 -14.32 -0.28 -22.92
C ASN A 225 -15.77 -0.76 -22.85
N VAL A 226 -16.42 -0.61 -21.69
CA VAL A 226 -17.82 -1.01 -21.49
C VAL A 226 -18.79 0.14 -21.79
N ILE A 227 -18.29 1.32 -22.13
CA ILE A 227 -19.13 2.43 -22.60
C ILE A 227 -19.23 2.33 -24.12
N ASN A 228 -20.04 1.38 -24.61
CA ASN A 228 -20.68 1.33 -25.94
C ASN A 228 -21.49 0.02 -26.13
N GLN A 229 -22.20 -0.44 -25.11
CA GLN A 229 -23.27 -1.44 -25.24
C GLN A 229 -24.47 -1.01 -24.42
#